data_AF-A0A1G5R9L6-F1
#
_entry.id   AF-A0A1G5R9L6-F1
#
_cell.length_a   1.000
_cell.length_b   1.000
_cell.length_c   1.000
_cell.angle_alpha   90.00
_cell.angle_beta   90.00
_cell.angle_gamma   90.00
#
_symmetry.space_group_name_H-M   'P 1'
#
loop_
_entity.id
_entity.type
_entity.pdbx_description
1 polymer ?
#
loop_
_entity_poly.entity_id
_entity_poly.type
_entity_poly.pdbx_seq_one_letter_code
_entity_poly.pdbx_strand_id
1 'polypeptide(L)'
;MKESLQINDAVLLLCEEQQATVLIDNNRRGDPQVQTRVMQLLEATPEAEIRFVNLSELQANRQKQHQRTNEQGVCLSDLIDVSERQKQVLTCFELAKKLNASDIHLTISPGLTRIEMRIHGELEVVNELSEEEGMALASTIILSMCDVTETQFFPGRQQDGRIKADFLRRVHLYGARYSHMPTADGLYVVMRVIADDGDKVPTLTQLGFLPQQIKLVSRIL
;
A
#
# COMPACT_ATOMS: atom_id res chain seq x y z
N MET A 1 -32.41 12.39 0.46
CA MET A 1 -30.95 12.61 0.28
C MET A 1 -30.21 11.30 0.49
N LYS A 2 -30.13 10.46 -0.54
CA LYS A 2 -29.33 9.23 -0.58
C LYS A 2 -28.98 9.00 -2.05
N GLU A 3 -27.94 9.66 -2.57
CA GLU A 3 -27.65 9.59 -4.00
C GLU A 3 -26.16 9.78 -4.35
N SER A 4 -25.24 9.47 -3.42
CA SER A 4 -23.81 9.67 -3.65
C SER A 4 -22.95 8.39 -3.65
N LEU A 5 -23.54 7.19 -3.77
CA LEU A 5 -22.77 5.94 -3.56
C LEU A 5 -22.63 5.00 -4.77
N GLN A 6 -23.12 5.33 -5.98
CA GLN A 6 -23.13 4.35 -7.09
C GLN A 6 -22.74 4.88 -8.48
N ILE A 7 -22.21 6.11 -8.59
CA ILE A 7 -21.84 6.67 -9.91
C ILE A 7 -20.65 5.90 -10.52
N ASN A 8 -19.70 5.48 -9.68
CA ASN A 8 -18.53 4.71 -10.11
C ASN A 8 -18.90 3.32 -10.65
N ASP A 9 -20.06 2.76 -10.29
CA ASP A 9 -20.40 1.41 -10.68
C ASP A 9 -20.93 1.28 -12.11
N ALA A 10 -21.40 2.36 -12.73
CA ALA A 10 -22.12 2.33 -14.01
C ALA A 10 -21.24 2.51 -15.25
N VAL A 11 -19.95 2.81 -15.07
CA VAL A 11 -18.98 3.01 -16.16
C VAL A 11 -17.68 2.27 -15.84
N LEU A 12 -17.09 1.62 -16.84
CA LEU A 12 -15.80 0.94 -16.72
C LEU A 12 -14.95 1.22 -17.96
N LEU A 13 -13.71 1.66 -17.78
CA LEU A 13 -12.72 1.74 -18.86
C LEU A 13 -11.90 0.45 -18.90
N LEU A 14 -11.93 -0.25 -20.02
CA LEU A 14 -11.08 -1.40 -20.31
C LEU A 14 -10.00 -0.99 -21.31
N CYS A 15 -8.75 -1.17 -20.95
CA CYS A 15 -7.62 -1.05 -21.88
C CYS A 15 -7.05 -2.44 -22.13
N GLU A 16 -7.30 -3.01 -23.29
CA GLU A 16 -6.61 -4.21 -23.78
C GLU A 16 -5.55 -3.79 -24.80
N GLU A 17 -4.53 -4.63 -25.03
CA GLU A 17 -3.22 -4.35 -25.65
C GLU A 17 -3.16 -3.33 -26.83
N GLN A 18 -4.24 -3.14 -27.59
CA GLN A 18 -4.34 -2.14 -28.67
C GLN A 18 -5.69 -1.41 -28.77
N GLN A 19 -6.62 -1.60 -27.83
CA GLN A 19 -7.95 -1.00 -27.91
C GLN A 19 -8.49 -0.64 -26.51
N ALA A 20 -8.80 0.65 -26.33
CA ALA A 20 -9.54 1.12 -25.18
C ALA A 20 -11.05 0.99 -25.45
N THR A 21 -11.82 0.54 -24.47
CA THR A 21 -13.28 0.44 -24.56
C THR A 21 -13.92 0.99 -23.29
N VAL A 22 -14.84 1.95 -23.43
CA VAL A 22 -15.66 2.46 -22.33
C VAL A 22 -16.96 1.65 -22.29
N LEU A 23 -17.10 0.80 -21.27
CA LEU A 23 -18.32 0.07 -20.98
C LEU A 23 -19.29 0.94 -20.16
N ILE A 24 -20.54 1.05 -20.61
CA ILE A 24 -21.59 1.84 -19.94
C ILE A 24 -22.79 0.95 -19.66
N ASP A 25 -23.34 1.00 -18.44
CA ASP A 25 -24.59 0.31 -18.12
C ASP A 25 -25.75 0.85 -18.98
N ASN A 26 -26.35 -0.03 -19.77
CA ASN A 26 -27.53 0.22 -20.60
C ASN A 26 -28.65 0.94 -19.82
N ASN A 27 -28.85 0.59 -18.55
CA ASN A 27 -29.93 1.12 -17.73
C ASN A 27 -29.66 2.54 -17.21
N ARG A 28 -28.40 2.98 -17.19
CA ARG A 28 -27.98 4.29 -16.66
C ARG A 28 -27.39 5.22 -17.72
N ARG A 29 -27.47 4.86 -19.00
CA ARG A 29 -26.98 5.70 -20.11
C ARG A 29 -27.58 7.10 -20.16
N GLY A 30 -28.79 7.31 -19.64
CA GLY A 30 -29.46 8.63 -19.64
C GLY A 30 -29.12 9.50 -18.43
N ASP A 31 -28.36 8.97 -17.47
CA ASP A 31 -28.01 9.69 -16.25
C ASP A 31 -26.96 10.78 -16.56
N PRO A 32 -27.24 12.08 -16.24
CA PRO A 32 -26.30 13.17 -16.45
C PRO A 32 -24.92 12.93 -15.82
N GLN A 33 -24.85 12.29 -14.65
CA GLN A 33 -23.57 12.05 -13.95
C GLN A 33 -22.74 10.98 -14.66
N VAL A 34 -23.39 9.93 -15.18
CA VAL A 34 -22.76 8.90 -16.01
C VAL A 34 -22.23 9.54 -17.30
N GLN A 35 -23.02 10.40 -17.94
CA GLN A 35 -22.60 11.12 -19.15
C GLN A 35 -21.40 12.05 -18.90
N THR A 36 -21.37 12.78 -17.79
CA THR A 36 -20.20 13.58 -17.40
C THR A 36 -18.96 12.70 -17.24
N ARG A 37 -19.08 11.54 -16.60
CA ARG A 37 -17.94 10.63 -16.40
C ARG A 37 -17.45 10.03 -17.72
N VAL A 38 -18.36 9.64 -18.60
CA VAL A 38 -18.03 9.14 -19.94
C VAL A 38 -17.29 10.21 -20.75
N MET A 39 -17.76 11.46 -20.73
CA MET A 39 -17.07 12.58 -21.37
C MET A 39 -15.63 12.75 -20.84
N GLN A 40 -15.44 12.72 -19.53
CA GLN A 40 -14.09 12.80 -18.93
C GLN A 40 -13.17 11.66 -19.36
N LEU A 41 -13.71 10.43 -19.47
CA LEU A 41 -12.94 9.28 -19.95
C LEU A 41 -12.59 9.41 -21.43
N LEU A 42 -13.50 9.90 -22.26
CA LEU A 42 -13.24 10.13 -23.69
C LEU A 42 -12.27 11.30 -23.93
N GLU A 43 -12.26 12.31 -23.05
CA GLU A 43 -11.23 13.37 -23.08
C GLU A 43 -9.84 12.81 -22.76
N ALA A 44 -9.74 11.88 -21.81
CA ALA A 44 -8.48 11.25 -21.43
C ALA A 44 -8.02 10.16 -22.42
N THR A 45 -8.95 9.45 -23.06
CA THR A 45 -8.71 8.38 -24.04
C THR A 45 -9.63 8.53 -25.27
N PRO A 46 -9.27 9.40 -26.24
CA PRO A 46 -10.11 9.73 -27.40
C PRO A 46 -10.37 8.55 -28.34
N GLU A 47 -9.44 7.60 -28.42
CA GLU A 47 -9.52 6.38 -29.22
C GLU A 47 -10.42 5.29 -28.63
N ALA A 48 -11.01 5.52 -27.46
CA ALA A 48 -11.80 4.50 -26.78
C ALA A 48 -13.16 4.27 -27.45
N GLU A 49 -13.47 3.01 -27.76
CA GLU A 49 -14.77 2.62 -28.29
C GLU A 49 -15.83 2.61 -27.18
N ILE A 50 -17.01 3.17 -27.44
CA ILE A 50 -18.11 3.15 -26.47
C ILE A 50 -18.95 1.90 -26.70
N ARG A 51 -19.11 1.08 -25.66
CA ARG A 51 -19.96 -0.11 -25.71
C ARG A 51 -20.95 -0.12 -24.55
N PHE A 52 -22.22 -0.26 -24.86
CA PHE A 52 -23.25 -0.42 -23.84
C PHE A 52 -23.43 -1.88 -23.48
N VAL A 53 -23.40 -2.16 -22.18
CA VAL A 53 -23.48 -3.51 -21.61
C VAL A 53 -24.50 -3.53 -20.49
N ASN A 54 -24.95 -4.73 -20.11
CA ASN A 54 -25.80 -4.87 -18.93
C ASN A 54 -24.96 -4.84 -17.66
N LEU A 55 -25.57 -4.48 -16.52
CA LEU A 55 -24.89 -4.42 -15.21
C LEU A 55 -24.12 -5.71 -14.86
N SER A 56 -24.69 -6.89 -15.16
CA SER A 56 -24.02 -8.18 -14.92
C SER A 56 -22.73 -8.35 -15.73
N GLU A 57 -22.71 -7.90 -16.98
CA GLU A 57 -21.52 -7.95 -17.85
C GLU A 57 -20.49 -6.90 -17.40
N LEU A 58 -20.92 -5.71 -16.99
CA LEU A 58 -20.05 -4.67 -16.45
C LEU A 58 -19.35 -5.14 -15.16
N GLN A 59 -20.11 -5.77 -14.25
CA GLN A 59 -19.57 -6.35 -13.02
C GLN A 59 -18.60 -7.51 -13.29
N ALA A 60 -18.92 -8.40 -14.23
CA ALA A 60 -18.05 -9.51 -14.61
C ALA A 60 -16.72 -9.02 -15.21
N ASN A 61 -16.75 -7.97 -16.05
CA ASN A 61 -15.54 -7.36 -16.60
C ASN A 61 -14.71 -6.65 -15.53
N ARG A 62 -15.35 -5.96 -14.58
CA ARG A 62 -14.68 -5.35 -13.43
C ARG A 62 -13.95 -6.40 -12.58
N GLN A 63 -14.60 -7.54 -12.31
CA GLN A 63 -13.97 -8.67 -11.60
C GLN A 63 -12.79 -9.27 -12.37
N LYS A 64 -12.93 -9.48 -13.69
CA LYS A 64 -11.84 -9.97 -14.53
C LYS A 64 -10.65 -9.00 -14.58
N GLN A 65 -10.90 -7.70 -14.61
CA GLN A 65 -9.85 -6.68 -14.59
C GLN A 65 -9.10 -6.66 -13.25
N HIS A 66 -9.82 -6.79 -12.13
CA HIS A 66 -9.20 -6.96 -10.80
C HIS A 66 -8.41 -8.28 -10.67
N GLN A 67 -8.90 -9.37 -11.25
CA GLN A 67 -8.15 -10.64 -11.26
C GLN A 67 -6.88 -10.54 -12.12
N ARG A 68 -6.97 -9.96 -13.32
CA ARG A 68 -5.82 -9.76 -14.21
C ARG A 68 -4.76 -8.87 -13.55
N THR A 69 -5.14 -7.78 -12.89
CA THR A 69 -4.18 -6.89 -12.20
C THR A 69 -3.50 -7.54 -10.99
N ASN A 70 -4.15 -8.51 -10.34
CA ASN A 70 -3.52 -9.29 -9.28
C ASN A 70 -2.54 -10.36 -9.80
N GLU A 71 -2.78 -10.90 -11.00
CA GLU A 71 -1.94 -11.91 -11.65
C GLU A 71 -0.83 -11.33 -12.53
N GLN A 72 -1.03 -10.13 -13.10
CA GLN A 72 -0.04 -9.38 -13.86
C GLN A 72 0.76 -8.48 -12.92
N GLY A 73 2.01 -8.84 -12.68
CA GLY A 73 2.88 -8.06 -11.82
C GLY A 73 3.27 -6.72 -12.44
N VAL A 74 3.41 -5.70 -11.59
CA VAL A 74 3.86 -4.37 -12.00
C VAL A 74 5.38 -4.32 -12.01
N CYS A 75 6.00 -3.82 -13.07
CA CYS A 75 7.45 -3.65 -13.18
C CYS A 75 7.88 -2.25 -12.72
N LEU A 76 9.17 -2.09 -12.38
CA LEU A 76 9.71 -0.78 -11.97
C LEU A 76 9.54 0.31 -13.05
N SER A 77 9.57 -0.06 -14.33
CA SER A 77 9.37 0.85 -15.47
C SER A 77 7.99 1.50 -15.51
N ASP A 78 7.01 0.87 -14.87
CA ASP A 78 5.60 1.27 -14.93
C ASP A 78 5.27 2.29 -13.83
N LEU A 79 6.19 2.50 -12.89
CA LEU A 79 6.01 3.42 -11.78
C LEU A 79 6.33 4.86 -12.20
N ILE A 80 5.39 5.75 -11.93
CA ILE A 80 5.53 7.20 -12.08
C ILE A 80 5.92 7.80 -10.71
N ASP A 81 6.73 8.86 -10.72
CA ASP A 81 7.11 9.64 -9.53
C ASP A 81 7.77 8.83 -8.40
N VAL A 82 8.57 7.82 -8.76
CA VAL A 82 9.30 6.95 -7.82
C VAL A 82 10.05 7.76 -6.75
N SER A 83 10.74 8.83 -7.13
CA SER A 83 11.51 9.67 -6.22
C SER A 83 10.64 10.37 -5.16
N GLU A 84 9.46 10.88 -5.53
CA GLU A 84 8.56 11.54 -4.58
C GLU A 84 7.93 10.51 -3.63
N ARG A 85 7.54 9.35 -4.15
CA ARG A 85 7.02 8.24 -3.34
C ARG A 85 8.07 7.72 -2.35
N GLN A 86 9.33 7.61 -2.77
CA GLN A 86 10.43 7.28 -1.87
C GLN A 86 10.58 8.30 -0.73
N LYS A 87 10.44 9.61 -1.01
CA LYS A 87 10.45 10.63 0.05
C LYS A 87 9.28 10.48 1.02
N GLN A 88 8.08 10.16 0.53
CA GLN A 88 6.92 9.90 1.38
C GLN A 88 7.14 8.69 2.30
N VAL A 89 7.70 7.60 1.78
CA VAL A 89 8.07 6.43 2.59
C VAL A 89 9.12 6.80 3.65
N LEU A 90 10.15 7.57 3.29
CA LEU A 90 11.15 8.04 4.26
C LEU A 90 10.52 8.89 5.36
N THR A 91 9.60 9.79 5.01
CA THR A 91 8.84 10.61 5.97
C THR A 91 8.05 9.74 6.95
N CYS A 92 7.46 8.64 6.49
CA CYS A 92 6.79 7.67 7.36
C CYS A 92 7.77 7.00 8.33
N PHE A 93 8.96 6.62 7.87
CA PHE A 93 10.00 6.06 8.74
C PHE A 93 10.53 7.06 9.77
N GLU A 94 10.70 8.33 9.39
CA GLU A 94 11.08 9.41 10.32
C GLU A 94 10.03 9.58 11.42
N LEU A 95 8.75 9.59 11.04
CA LEU A 95 7.65 9.67 12.00
C LEU A 95 7.61 8.46 12.93
N ALA A 96 7.73 7.24 12.39
CA ALA A 96 7.77 6.02 13.17
C ALA A 96 8.89 6.04 14.21
N LYS A 97 10.09 6.47 13.80
CA LYS A 97 11.21 6.64 14.72
C LYS A 97 10.93 7.70 15.79
N LYS A 98 10.39 8.86 15.41
CA LYS A 98 10.05 9.94 16.35
C LYS A 98 9.06 9.47 17.42
N LEU A 99 8.14 8.59 17.04
CA LEU A 99 7.13 7.99 17.93
C LEU A 99 7.61 6.71 18.63
N ASN A 100 8.86 6.28 18.43
CA ASN A 100 9.38 4.99 18.90
C ASN A 100 8.47 3.80 18.52
N ALA A 101 7.91 3.83 17.31
CA ALA A 101 7.06 2.77 16.80
C ALA A 101 7.90 1.55 16.36
N SER A 102 7.41 0.34 16.65
CA SER A 102 8.06 -0.92 16.27
C SER A 102 7.72 -1.36 14.85
N ASP A 103 6.51 -1.05 14.39
CA ASP A 103 5.97 -1.48 13.11
C ASP A 103 5.14 -0.36 12.49
N ILE A 104 5.20 -0.22 11.17
CA ILE A 104 4.32 0.63 10.36
C ILE A 104 3.41 -0.31 9.57
N HIS A 105 2.12 -0.09 9.63
CA HIS A 105 1.09 -0.92 9.03
C HIS A 105 0.35 -0.08 7.98
N LEU A 106 0.18 -0.61 6.77
CA LEU A 106 -0.69 -0.02 5.76
C LEU A 106 -1.77 -1.04 5.41
N THR A 107 -3.02 -0.68 5.69
CA THR A 107 -4.18 -1.46 5.29
C THR A 107 -4.81 -0.75 4.10
N ILE A 108 -4.57 -1.29 2.89
CA ILE A 108 -5.10 -0.78 1.63
C ILE A 108 -6.40 -1.51 1.36
N SER A 109 -7.51 -0.79 1.41
CA SER A 109 -8.87 -1.29 1.16
C SER A 109 -9.52 -0.49 0.03
N PRO A 110 -10.64 -0.94 -0.55
CA PRO A 110 -11.30 -0.23 -1.64
C PRO A 110 -11.64 1.21 -1.23
N GLY A 111 -11.05 2.18 -1.92
CA GLY A 111 -11.23 3.62 -1.68
C GLY A 111 -10.52 4.23 -0.48
N LEU A 112 -9.79 3.47 0.34
CA LEU A 112 -9.09 4.00 1.53
C LEU A 112 -7.86 3.17 1.89
N THR A 113 -6.75 3.86 2.17
CA THR A 113 -5.58 3.29 2.82
C THR A 113 -5.42 3.87 4.21
N ARG A 114 -5.37 3.01 5.23
CA ARG A 114 -5.08 3.43 6.61
C ARG A 114 -3.64 3.12 6.97
N ILE A 115 -2.93 4.13 7.49
CA ILE A 115 -1.57 3.98 8.01
C ILE A 115 -1.62 3.98 9.53
N GLU A 116 -1.17 2.88 10.14
CA GLU A 116 -1.11 2.70 11.58
C GLU A 116 0.34 2.47 12.01
N MET A 117 0.69 2.92 13.21
CA MET A 117 1.99 2.66 13.81
C MET A 117 1.82 1.93 15.13
N ARG A 118 2.65 0.92 15.36
CA ARG A 118 2.65 0.19 16.63
C ARG A 118 3.50 0.94 17.65
N ILE A 119 2.88 1.68 18.55
CA ILE A 119 3.52 2.48 19.59
C ILE A 119 3.29 1.79 20.93
N HIS A 120 4.37 1.43 21.61
CA HIS A 120 4.32 0.72 22.91
C HIS A 120 3.44 -0.56 22.91
N GLY A 121 3.25 -1.19 21.75
CA GLY A 121 2.46 -2.40 21.57
C GLY A 121 1.06 -2.17 21.00
N GLU A 122 0.55 -0.93 21.00
CA GLU A 122 -0.79 -0.57 20.52
C GLU A 122 -0.72 0.03 19.11
N LEU A 123 -1.75 -0.22 18.29
CA LEU A 123 -1.84 0.38 16.95
C LEU A 123 -2.55 1.72 17.03
N GLU A 124 -1.88 2.75 16.54
CA GLU A 124 -2.43 4.10 16.44
C GLU A 124 -2.49 4.54 14.98
N VAL A 125 -3.63 5.10 14.57
CA VAL A 125 -3.81 5.66 13.22
C VAL A 125 -3.04 6.98 13.13
N VAL A 126 -2.10 7.07 12.20
CA VAL A 126 -1.24 8.24 12.02
C VAL A 126 -1.53 9.00 10.73
N ASN A 127 -2.07 8.33 9.71
CA ASN A 127 -2.44 8.97 8.45
C ASN A 127 -3.45 8.12 7.67
N GLU A 128 -4.14 8.74 6.72
CA GLU A 128 -5.04 8.09 5.76
C GLU A 128 -4.73 8.61 4.35
N LEU A 129 -4.75 7.72 3.36
CA LEU A 129 -4.49 8.01 1.95
C LEU A 129 -5.59 7.40 1.08
N SER A 130 -5.61 7.74 -0.21
CA SER A 130 -6.40 6.99 -1.19
C SER A 130 -5.87 5.55 -1.38
N GLU A 131 -6.70 4.68 -1.95
CA GLU A 131 -6.29 3.32 -2.34
C GLU A 131 -5.12 3.35 -3.34
N GLU A 132 -5.21 4.22 -4.34
CA GLU A 132 -4.19 4.37 -5.39
C GLU A 132 -2.84 4.79 -4.80
N GLU A 133 -2.84 5.75 -3.87
CA GLU A 133 -1.63 6.19 -3.16
C GLU A 133 -1.03 5.09 -2.28
N GLY A 134 -1.86 4.31 -1.58
CA GLY A 134 -1.39 3.18 -0.79
C GLY A 134 -0.71 2.11 -1.63
N MET A 135 -1.35 1.72 -2.74
CA MET A 135 -0.80 0.74 -3.69
C MET A 135 0.48 1.26 -4.36
N ALA A 136 0.51 2.56 -4.67
CA ALA A 136 1.67 3.27 -5.17
C ALA A 136 2.86 3.21 -4.21
N LEU A 137 2.64 3.39 -2.91
CA LEU A 137 3.70 3.29 -1.90
C LEU A 137 4.21 1.84 -1.79
N ALA A 138 3.31 0.85 -1.69
CA ALA A 138 3.66 -0.56 -1.57
C ALA A 138 4.53 -1.05 -2.76
N SER A 139 4.09 -0.77 -3.98
CA SER A 139 4.84 -1.10 -5.21
C SER A 139 6.20 -0.39 -5.26
N THR A 140 6.27 0.89 -4.88
CA THR A 140 7.54 1.64 -4.83
C THR A 140 8.53 1.03 -3.86
N ILE A 141 8.07 0.59 -2.69
CA ILE A 141 8.93 0.02 -1.67
C ILE A 141 9.59 -1.27 -2.17
N ILE A 142 8.80 -2.22 -2.67
CA ILE A 142 9.34 -3.52 -3.08
C ILE A 142 10.24 -3.41 -4.31
N LEU A 143 9.85 -2.60 -5.31
CA LEU A 143 10.54 -2.52 -6.59
C LEU A 143 11.78 -1.64 -6.56
N SER A 144 11.83 -0.62 -5.68
CA SER A 144 12.91 0.38 -5.71
C SER A 144 13.72 0.46 -4.41
N MET A 145 13.12 0.14 -3.26
CA MET A 145 13.73 0.37 -1.95
C MET A 145 14.25 -0.90 -1.26
N CYS A 146 13.96 -2.10 -1.77
CA CYS A 146 14.42 -3.36 -1.16
C CYS A 146 15.77 -3.87 -1.71
N ASP A 147 16.58 -4.53 -0.89
CA ASP A 147 17.89 -5.11 -1.25
C ASP A 147 17.75 -6.27 -2.26
N VAL A 148 16.81 -7.17 -1.98
CA VAL A 148 16.38 -8.22 -2.90
C VAL A 148 15.09 -7.72 -3.52
N THR A 149 15.22 -7.03 -4.65
CA THR A 149 14.07 -6.57 -5.42
C THR A 149 13.47 -7.77 -6.13
N GLU A 150 12.23 -8.10 -5.81
CA GLU A 150 11.38 -8.86 -6.73
C GLU A 150 11.34 -8.10 -8.06
N THR A 151 11.41 -8.81 -9.18
CA THR A 151 11.38 -8.18 -10.50
C THR A 151 10.04 -7.49 -10.78
N GLN A 152 8.98 -7.95 -10.10
CA GLN A 152 7.62 -7.48 -10.24
C GLN A 152 6.92 -7.42 -8.89
N PHE A 153 6.02 -6.46 -8.74
CA PHE A 153 5.12 -6.34 -7.62
C PHE A 153 3.80 -7.06 -7.94
N PHE A 154 3.42 -8.02 -7.10
CA PHE A 154 2.18 -8.78 -7.21
C PHE A 154 1.32 -8.51 -5.97
N PRO A 155 0.24 -7.72 -6.08
CA PRO A 155 -0.68 -7.51 -4.96
C PRO A 155 -1.34 -8.81 -4.50
N GLY A 156 -1.61 -9.74 -5.44
CA GLY A 156 -2.29 -11.01 -5.16
C GLY A 156 -1.42 -12.08 -4.48
N ARG A 157 -0.14 -11.80 -4.21
CA ARG A 157 0.80 -12.76 -3.60
C ARG A 157 1.55 -12.11 -2.44
N GLN A 158 1.85 -12.91 -1.41
CA GLN A 158 2.76 -12.46 -0.36
C GLN A 158 4.17 -12.21 -0.91
N GLN A 159 4.73 -11.03 -0.66
CA GLN A 159 6.12 -10.71 -0.96
C GLN A 159 6.79 -10.06 0.25
N ASP A 160 8.06 -10.42 0.44
CA ASP A 160 8.87 -10.00 1.57
C ASP A 160 10.14 -9.31 1.06
N GLY A 161 10.63 -8.33 1.81
CA GLY A 161 11.80 -7.56 1.43
C GLY A 161 12.55 -6.98 2.63
N ARG A 162 13.83 -6.66 2.41
CA ARG A 162 14.61 -5.86 3.36
C ARG A 162 14.86 -4.50 2.73
N ILE A 163 14.53 -3.42 3.41
CA ILE A 163 14.78 -2.06 2.91
C ILE A 163 16.29 -1.79 2.89
N LYS A 164 16.80 -1.23 1.78
CA LYS A 164 18.22 -0.91 1.60
C LYS A 164 18.71 0.00 2.71
N ALA A 165 19.87 -0.33 3.26
CA ALA A 165 20.50 0.45 4.33
C ALA A 165 20.72 1.92 3.94
N ASP A 166 20.97 2.22 2.66
CA ASP A 166 21.19 3.58 2.15
C ASP A 166 19.99 4.51 2.32
N PHE A 167 18.76 3.98 2.29
CA PHE A 167 17.54 4.74 2.59
C PHE A 167 17.39 4.93 4.10
N LEU A 168 17.57 3.87 4.88
CA LEU A 168 17.34 3.88 6.33
C LEU A 168 18.37 4.71 7.11
N ARG A 169 19.63 4.77 6.65
CA ARG A 169 20.65 5.63 7.26
C ARG A 169 20.28 7.12 7.20
N ARG A 170 19.50 7.55 6.19
CA ARG A 170 19.04 8.94 6.05
C ARG A 170 18.07 9.35 7.16
N VAL A 171 17.35 8.37 7.72
CA VAL A 171 16.37 8.55 8.80
C VAL A 171 16.93 8.03 10.14
N HIS A 172 18.21 7.68 10.17
CA HIS A 172 18.95 6.99 11.24
C HIS A 172 18.17 5.83 11.88
N LEU A 173 17.78 4.88 11.03
CA LEU A 173 17.35 3.55 11.41
C LEU A 173 18.42 2.52 11.03
N TYR A 174 18.58 1.49 11.84
CA TYR A 174 19.53 0.41 11.56
C TYR A 174 19.04 -0.49 10.42
N GLY A 175 17.75 -0.80 10.42
CA GLY A 175 17.15 -1.74 9.49
C GLY A 175 15.64 -1.60 9.43
N ALA A 176 15.05 -2.10 8.35
CA ALA A 176 13.62 -2.28 8.24
C ALA A 176 13.32 -3.49 7.36
N ARG A 177 12.27 -4.23 7.74
CA ARG A 177 11.78 -5.39 6.98
C ARG A 177 10.39 -5.07 6.47
N TYR A 178 10.17 -5.32 5.20
CA TYR A 178 8.91 -5.17 4.52
C TYR A 178 8.27 -6.53 4.30
N SER A 179 6.96 -6.61 4.46
CA SER A 179 6.15 -7.76 4.07
C SER A 179 4.77 -7.26 3.67
N HIS A 180 4.20 -7.83 2.61
CA HIS A 180 2.78 -7.63 2.31
C HIS A 180 2.08 -8.95 2.05
N MET A 181 0.76 -8.97 2.27
CA MET A 181 -0.10 -10.09 1.92
C MET A 181 -1.44 -9.58 1.37
N PRO A 182 -2.04 -10.29 0.40
CA PRO A 182 -3.40 -9.99 -0.04
C PRO A 182 -4.40 -10.18 1.11
N THR A 183 -5.40 -9.30 1.17
CA THR A 183 -6.57 -9.46 2.05
C THR A 183 -7.79 -9.84 1.20
N ALA A 184 -8.97 -9.95 1.82
CA ALA A 184 -10.21 -10.29 1.11
C ALA A 184 -10.57 -9.25 0.02
N ASP A 185 -10.25 -7.99 0.26
CA ASP A 185 -10.69 -6.84 -0.52
C ASP A 185 -9.54 -5.88 -0.89
N GLY A 186 -8.30 -6.17 -0.51
CA GLY A 186 -7.17 -5.31 -0.80
C GLY A 186 -5.81 -5.90 -0.41
N LEU A 187 -4.96 -5.07 0.18
CA LEU A 187 -3.57 -5.42 0.48
C LEU A 187 -3.21 -4.96 1.89
N TYR A 188 -2.57 -5.84 2.65
CA TYR A 188 -2.03 -5.50 3.95
C TYR A 188 -0.51 -5.53 3.91
N VAL A 189 0.10 -4.41 4.31
CA VAL A 189 1.55 -4.19 4.30
C VAL A 189 2.02 -3.92 5.71
N VAL A 190 3.16 -4.50 6.08
CA VAL A 190 3.82 -4.26 7.36
C VAL A 190 5.29 -3.97 7.12
N MET A 191 5.78 -2.90 7.75
CA MET A 191 7.19 -2.57 7.82
C MET A 191 7.65 -2.59 9.27
N ARG A 192 8.45 -3.59 9.64
CA ARG A 192 9.09 -3.63 10.96
C ARG A 192 10.31 -2.74 10.96
N VAL A 193 10.34 -1.80 11.91
CA VAL A 193 11.46 -0.86 12.10
C VAL A 193 12.46 -1.45 13.11
N ILE A 194 13.74 -1.35 12.81
CA ILE A 194 14.83 -1.76 13.70
C ILE A 194 15.63 -0.51 14.05
N ALA A 195 15.51 -0.09 15.31
CA ALA A 195 16.27 1.02 15.86
C ALA A 195 17.76 0.67 15.95
N ASP A 196 18.60 1.70 15.93
CA ASP A 196 20.05 1.58 16.05
C ASP A 196 20.47 1.57 17.53
N ASP A 197 20.23 0.45 18.19
CA ASP A 197 20.49 0.26 19.64
C ASP A 197 21.68 -0.67 19.93
N GLY A 198 22.49 -1.01 18.92
CA GLY A 198 23.60 -1.95 19.05
C GLY A 198 24.61 -1.57 20.15
N ASP A 199 24.81 -0.28 20.36
CA ASP A 199 25.76 0.25 21.35
C ASP A 199 25.12 0.53 22.73
N LYS A 200 23.81 0.29 22.90
CA LYS A 200 23.04 0.61 24.11
C LYS A 200 22.42 -0.63 24.74
N VAL A 201 23.21 -1.68 24.94
CA VAL A 201 22.75 -2.86 25.67
C VAL A 201 22.36 -2.44 27.11
N PRO A 202 21.09 -2.58 27.51
CA PRO A 202 20.64 -2.13 28.82
C PRO A 202 21.21 -3.02 29.92
N THR A 203 21.65 -2.40 31.02
CA THR A 203 22.03 -3.10 32.25
C THR A 203 20.82 -3.80 32.88
N LEU A 204 21.05 -4.81 33.71
CA LEU A 204 19.96 -5.49 34.44
C LEU A 204 19.10 -4.52 35.26
N THR A 205 19.71 -3.46 35.82
CA THR A 205 18.98 -2.39 36.51
C THR A 205 18.06 -1.62 35.57
N GLN A 206 18.53 -1.27 34.37
CA GLN A 206 17.73 -0.56 33.34
C GLN A 206 16.60 -1.44 32.78
N LEU A 207 16.81 -2.76 32.76
CA LEU A 207 15.77 -3.74 32.43
C LEU A 207 14.71 -3.90 33.52
N GLY A 208 14.86 -3.22 34.67
CA GLY A 208 13.89 -3.24 35.77
C GLY A 208 14.08 -4.39 36.75
N PHE A 209 15.21 -5.12 36.72
CA PHE A 209 15.48 -6.15 37.72
C PHE A 209 15.71 -5.53 39.10
N LEU A 210 15.10 -6.14 40.11
CA LEU A 210 15.32 -5.76 41.50
C LEU A 210 16.76 -6.12 41.93
N PRO A 211 17.37 -5.38 42.88
CA PRO A 211 18.72 -5.68 43.36
C PRO A 211 18.92 -7.12 43.85
N GLN A 212 17.89 -7.72 44.45
CA GLN A 212 17.92 -9.13 44.88
C GLN A 212 17.96 -10.10 43.69
N GLN A 213 17.23 -9.81 42.62
CA GLN A 213 17.21 -10.62 41.40
C GLN A 213 18.54 -10.50 40.64
N ILE A 214 19.10 -9.29 40.56
CA ILE A 214 20.43 -9.06 39.95
C ILE A 214 21.49 -9.94 40.63
N LYS A 215 21.52 -9.96 41.97
CA LYS A 215 22.44 -10.82 42.73
C LYS A 215 22.28 -12.31 42.42
N LEU A 216 21.07 -12.78 42.13
CA LEU A 216 20.83 -14.18 41.76
C LEU A 216 21.29 -14.46 40.33
N VAL A 217 20.92 -13.60 39.38
CA VAL A 217 21.32 -13.72 37.96
C VAL A 217 22.84 -13.69 37.81
N SER A 218 23.52 -12.77 38.51
CA SER A 218 24.99 -12.67 38.51
C SER A 218 25.71 -13.84 39.17
N ARG A 219 25.00 -14.74 39.86
CA ARG A 219 25.58 -16.00 40.38
C ARG A 219 25.40 -17.17 39.40
N ILE A 220 24.46 -17.06 38.46
CA ILE A 220 24.16 -18.10 37.46
C ILE A 220 24.98 -17.89 36.18
N LEU A 221 25.20 -16.62 35.80
CA LEU A 221 26.12 -16.21 34.74
C LEU A 221 27.58 -16.35 35.19
#